data_AF-A0A2I0ADW8-F1
#
_entry.id   AF-A0A2I0ADW8-F1
#
_cell.length_a   1.000
_cell.length_b   1.000
_cell.length_c   1.000
_cell.angle_alpha   90.00
_cell.angle_beta   90.00
_cell.angle_gamma   90.00
#
_symmetry.space_group_name_H-M   'P 1'
#
loop_
_entity.id
_entity.type
_entity.pdbx_description
1 polymer ?
#
loop_
_entity_poly.entity_id
_entity_poly.type
_entity_poly.pdbx_seq_one_letter_code
_entity_poly.pdbx_strand_id
1 'polypeptide(L)'
;MKQELITRFIGRIRVALSDMVLANIHQGDTESLRSYTNRFFTVAAEMEDVNPTIAIHNYCRGLISGDLSKSLQLVKPKSFPELMARASQFMLLEDTRNDAPDV
;
A
#
# COMPACT_ATOMS: atom_id res chain seq x y z
N MET A 1 -19.95 19.43 24.52
CA MET A 1 -20.71 19.37 23.25
C MET A 1 -19.98 20.04 22.08
N LYS A 2 -19.63 21.34 22.12
CA LYS A 2 -18.96 22.03 21.00
C LYS A 2 -17.53 21.52 20.69
N GLN A 3 -16.70 21.31 21.71
CA GLN A 3 -15.31 20.84 21.52
C GLN A 3 -15.24 19.42 20.97
N GLU A 4 -16.08 18.51 21.49
CA GLU A 4 -16.13 17.12 21.01
C GLU A 4 -16.52 17.03 19.53
N LEU A 5 -17.45 17.87 19.09
CA LEU A 5 -17.84 17.95 17.68
C LEU A 5 -16.69 18.44 16.80
N ILE A 6 -15.92 19.43 17.26
CA ILE A 6 -14.73 19.94 16.56
C ILE A 6 -13.66 18.85 16.45
N THR A 7 -13.36 18.13 17.54
CA THR A 7 -12.38 17.04 17.54
C THR A 7 -12.78 15.93 16.57
N ARG A 8 -14.06 15.51 16.58
CA ARG A 8 -14.56 14.49 15.65
C ARG A 8 -14.46 14.95 14.19
N PHE A 9 -14.74 16.22 13.92
CA PHE A 9 -14.63 16.79 12.57
C PHE A 9 -13.19 16.83 12.08
N ILE A 10 -12.26 17.30 12.92
CA ILE A 10 -10.82 17.32 12.62
C ILE A 10 -10.31 15.90 12.32
N GLY A 11 -10.66 14.92 13.16
CA GLY A 11 -10.25 13.52 12.94
C GLY A 11 -10.73 12.98 11.59
N ARG A 12 -11.98 13.27 11.20
CA ARG A 12 -12.51 12.86 9.88
C ARG A 12 -11.78 13.51 8.72
N ILE A 13 -11.43 14.80 8.84
CA ILE A 13 -10.64 15.49 7.82
C ILE A 13 -9.26 14.86 7.69
N ARG A 14 -8.59 14.57 8.81
CA ARG A 14 -7.25 13.95 8.79
C ARG A 14 -7.26 12.58 8.11
N VAL A 15 -8.23 11.72 8.44
CA VAL A 15 -8.39 10.42 7.78
C VAL A 15 -8.62 10.58 6.27
N ALA A 16 -9.46 11.53 5.85
CA ALA A 16 -9.73 11.78 4.44
C ALA A 16 -8.50 12.31 3.69
N LEU A 17 -7.69 13.17 4.33
CA LEU A 17 -6.43 13.64 3.76
C LEU A 17 -5.42 12.51 3.63
N SER A 18 -5.30 11.64 4.63
CA SER A 18 -4.44 10.45 4.57
C SER A 18 -4.84 9.52 3.43
N ASP A 19 -6.13 9.24 3.27
CA ASP A 19 -6.65 8.47 2.13
C ASP A 19 -6.26 9.11 0.79
N MET A 20 -6.48 10.42 0.64
CA MET A 20 -6.14 11.14 -0.59
C MET A 20 -4.66 11.04 -0.95
N VAL A 21 -3.76 11.17 0.03
CA VAL A 21 -2.32 11.05 -0.22
C VAL A 21 -1.96 9.62 -0.63
N LEU A 22 -2.43 8.61 0.10
CA LEU A 22 -2.12 7.21 -0.19
C LEU A 22 -2.68 6.78 -1.56
N ALA A 23 -3.87 7.26 -1.93
CA ALA A 23 -4.49 6.99 -3.22
C ALA A 23 -3.68 7.52 -4.42
N ASN A 24 -2.78 8.48 -4.20
CA ASN A 24 -1.90 9.02 -5.25
C ASN A 24 -0.58 8.25 -5.40
N ILE A 25 -0.30 7.27 -4.54
CA ILE A 25 0.93 6.48 -4.59
C ILE A 25 0.73 5.28 -5.53
N HIS A 26 1.10 5.46 -6.79
CA HIS A 26 1.11 4.42 -7.81
C HIS A 26 2.53 3.89 -8.02
N GLN A 27 2.66 2.60 -8.31
CA GLN A 27 3.90 1.98 -8.75
C GLN A 27 4.28 2.52 -10.12
N GLY A 28 5.51 2.98 -10.28
CA GLY A 28 6.02 3.43 -11.57
C GLY A 28 6.29 2.25 -12.53
N ASP A 29 6.23 2.49 -13.84
CA ASP A 29 6.35 1.46 -14.89
C ASP A 29 7.63 0.61 -14.80
N THR A 30 8.71 1.20 -14.30
CA THR A 30 10.00 0.56 -14.10
C THR A 30 10.38 0.43 -12.61
N GLU A 31 9.47 0.79 -11.70
CA GLU A 31 9.71 0.72 -10.27
C GLU A 31 9.55 -0.71 -9.77
N SER A 32 10.59 -1.23 -9.12
CA SER A 32 10.54 -2.57 -8.49
C SER A 32 9.46 -2.65 -7.42
N LEU A 33 8.94 -3.85 -7.19
CA LEU A 33 7.97 -4.10 -6.13
C LEU A 33 8.49 -3.67 -4.76
N ARG A 34 9.79 -3.88 -4.53
CA ARG A 34 10.48 -3.47 -3.30
C ARG A 34 10.49 -1.95 -3.12
N SER A 35 10.87 -1.20 -4.17
CA SER A 35 10.89 0.27 -4.13
C SER A 35 9.49 0.82 -3.88
N TYR A 36 8.50 0.36 -4.65
CA TYR A 36 7.11 0.78 -4.49
C TYR A 36 6.58 0.51 -3.09
N THR A 37 6.80 -0.69 -2.58
CA THR A 37 6.29 -1.08 -1.25
C THR A 37 6.94 -0.27 -0.15
N ASN A 38 8.26 -0.08 -0.18
CA ASN A 38 8.95 0.76 0.79
C ASN A 38 8.41 2.20 0.74
N ARG A 39 8.28 2.79 -0.45
CA ARG A 39 7.77 4.16 -0.61
C ARG A 39 6.35 4.31 -0.08
N PHE A 40 5.45 3.38 -0.41
CA PHE A 40 4.07 3.41 0.08
C PHE A 40 4.02 3.35 1.62
N PHE A 41 4.73 2.38 2.21
CA PHE A 41 4.65 2.17 3.66
C PHE A 41 5.43 3.20 4.47
N THR A 42 6.48 3.80 3.93
CA THR A 42 7.13 4.97 4.54
C THR A 42 6.14 6.13 4.67
N VAL A 43 5.44 6.48 3.58
CA VAL A 43 4.43 7.55 3.63
C VAL A 43 3.29 7.19 4.59
N ALA A 44 2.81 5.95 4.57
CA ALA A 44 1.75 5.51 5.48
C ALA A 44 2.18 5.55 6.96
N ALA A 45 3.44 5.23 7.27
CA ALA A 45 3.96 5.22 8.64
C ALA A 45 4.16 6.63 9.22
N GLU A 46 4.40 7.63 8.37
CA GLU A 46 4.53 9.04 8.78
C GLU A 46 3.19 9.71 9.10
N MET A 47 2.07 9.07 8.77
CA MET A 47 0.73 9.61 8.95
C MET A 47 0.09 9.20 10.27
N GLU A 48 -0.47 10.19 11.00
CA GLU A 48 -1.11 9.97 12.30
C GLU A 48 -2.44 9.20 12.22
N ASP A 49 -3.23 9.43 11.16
CA ASP A 49 -4.63 8.97 11.05
C ASP A 49 -4.88 8.10 9.80
N VAL A 50 -4.20 6.96 9.70
CA VAL A 50 -4.39 6.00 8.59
C VAL A 50 -5.42 4.93 8.93
N ASN A 51 -6.45 4.78 8.10
CA ASN A 51 -7.34 3.63 8.17
C ASN A 51 -6.69 2.40 7.50
N PRO A 52 -6.42 1.29 8.22
CA PRO A 52 -5.73 0.13 7.67
C PRO A 52 -6.41 -0.50 6.45
N THR A 53 -7.74 -0.55 6.43
CA THR A 53 -8.49 -1.13 5.31
C THR A 53 -8.34 -0.28 4.05
N ILE A 54 -8.37 1.04 4.21
CA ILE A 54 -8.19 2.00 3.12
C ILE A 54 -6.74 1.97 2.62
N ALA A 55 -5.76 1.90 3.51
CA ALA A 55 -4.35 1.79 3.12
C ALA A 55 -4.06 0.49 2.35
N ILE A 56 -4.58 -0.66 2.79
CA ILE A 56 -4.51 -1.92 2.03
C ILE A 56 -5.15 -1.76 0.66
N HIS A 57 -6.33 -1.15 0.58
CA HIS A 57 -7.00 -0.90 -0.70
C HIS A 57 -6.16 -0.04 -1.64
N ASN A 58 -5.62 1.08 -1.16
CA ASN A 58 -4.80 2.00 -1.96
C ASN A 58 -3.48 1.35 -2.40
N TYR A 59 -2.83 0.56 -1.55
CA TYR A 59 -1.66 -0.23 -1.93
C TYR A 59 -2.00 -1.18 -3.09
N CYS A 60 -3.07 -1.97 -2.96
CA CYS A 60 -3.47 -2.90 -4.02
C CYS A 60 -3.84 -2.20 -5.32
N ARG A 61 -4.48 -1.02 -5.23
CA ARG A 61 -4.88 -0.21 -6.38
C ARG A 61 -3.69 0.45 -7.07
N GLY A 62 -2.68 0.86 -6.31
CA GLY A 62 -1.50 1.54 -6.84
C GLY A 62 -0.51 0.61 -7.54
N LEU A 63 -0.59 -0.70 -7.34
CA LEU A 63 0.25 -1.68 -8.03
C LEU A 63 0.00 -1.67 -9.54
N ILE A 64 1.07 -1.85 -10.31
CA ILE A 64 0.97 -2.20 -11.72
C ILE A 64 0.33 -3.58 -11.87
N SER A 65 -0.40 -3.77 -12.97
CA SER A 65 -0.96 -5.08 -13.30
C SER A 65 0.15 -6.10 -13.46
N GLY A 66 0.16 -7.10 -12.58
CA GLY A 66 1.21 -8.11 -12.49
C GLY A 66 0.78 -9.23 -11.54
N ASP A 67 1.67 -10.18 -11.27
CA ASP A 67 1.30 -11.40 -10.56
C ASP A 67 0.91 -11.14 -9.09
N LEU A 68 1.57 -10.18 -8.42
CA LEU A 68 1.17 -9.73 -7.09
C LEU A 68 -0.24 -9.12 -7.12
N SER A 69 -0.51 -8.18 -8.03
CA SER A 69 -1.83 -7.52 -8.16
C SER A 69 -2.94 -8.54 -8.41
N LYS A 70 -2.73 -9.50 -9.33
CA LYS A 70 -3.67 -10.60 -9.59
C LYS A 70 -3.89 -11.47 -8.34
N SER A 71 -2.82 -11.83 -7.64
CA SER A 71 -2.88 -12.65 -6.42
C SER A 71 -3.68 -11.96 -5.29
N LEU A 72 -3.51 -10.65 -5.13
CA LEU A 72 -4.24 -9.84 -4.16
C LEU A 72 -5.70 -9.62 -4.54
N GLN A 73 -6.03 -9.57 -5.84
CA GLN A 73 -7.42 -9.52 -6.30
C GLN A 73 -8.14 -10.85 -6.06
N LEU A 74 -7.45 -11.97 -6.28
CA LEU A 74 -8.00 -13.31 -6.07
C LEU A 74 -8.30 -13.57 -4.59
N VAL A 75 -7.36 -13.23 -3.71
CA VAL A 75 -7.53 -13.37 -2.26
C VAL A 75 -7.18 -12.04 -1.60
N LYS A 76 -8.21 -11.24 -1.30
CA LYS A 76 -8.01 -9.94 -0.65
C LYS A 76 -7.39 -10.13 0.74
N PRO A 77 -6.24 -9.49 1.03
CA PRO A 77 -5.68 -9.52 2.37
C PRO A 77 -6.59 -8.77 3.33
N LYS A 78 -6.75 -9.32 4.54
CA LYS A 78 -7.57 -8.73 5.61
C LYS A 78 -6.74 -7.94 6.61
N SER A 79 -5.42 -8.02 6.52
CA SER A 79 -4.48 -7.38 7.44
C SER A 79 -3.16 -7.03 6.75
N PHE A 80 -2.40 -6.10 7.34
CA PHE A 80 -1.07 -5.76 6.85
C PHE A 80 -0.09 -6.94 6.87
N PRO A 81 -0.04 -7.81 7.91
CA PRO A 81 0.81 -8.99 7.88
C PRO A 81 0.53 -9.92 6.70
N GLU A 82 -0.74 -10.18 6.38
CA GLU A 82 -1.11 -10.99 5.20
C GLU A 82 -0.66 -10.33 3.89
N LEU A 83 -0.88 -9.02 3.76
CA LEU A 83 -0.45 -8.25 2.60
C LEU A 83 1.08 -8.31 2.45
N MET A 84 1.82 -8.04 3.52
CA MET A 84 3.28 -7.98 3.52
C MET A 84 3.90 -9.34 3.24
N ALA A 85 3.38 -10.42 3.84
CA ALA A 85 3.86 -11.77 3.56
C ALA A 85 3.78 -12.10 2.06
N ARG A 86 2.68 -11.70 1.40
CA ARG A 86 2.51 -11.90 -0.03
C ARG A 86 3.40 -10.99 -0.86
N ALA A 87 3.49 -9.70 -0.52
CA ALA A 87 4.37 -8.77 -1.20
C ALA A 87 5.84 -9.24 -1.15
N SER A 88 6.32 -9.70 0.01
CA SER A 88 7.68 -10.23 0.18
C SER A 88 7.95 -11.48 -0.65
N GLN A 89 6.98 -12.39 -0.81
CA GLN A 89 7.12 -13.55 -1.69
C GLN A 89 7.35 -13.12 -3.14
N PHE A 90 6.56 -12.16 -3.64
CA PHE A 90 6.69 -11.67 -5.01
C PHE A 90 7.94 -10.80 -5.23
N MET A 91 8.40 -10.06 -4.22
CA MET A 91 9.70 -9.37 -4.28
C MET A 91 10.84 -10.37 -4.47
N LEU A 92 10.85 -11.48 -3.73
CA LEU A 92 11.87 -12.51 -3.88
C LEU A 92 11.85 -13.15 -5.27
N LEU A 93 10.65 -13.39 -5.83
CA LEU A 93 10.50 -13.89 -7.20
C LEU A 93 10.99 -12.88 -8.25
N GLU A 94 10.78 -11.59 -8.01
CA GLU A 94 11.28 -10.53 -8.88
C GLU A 94 12.81 -10.43 -8.82
N ASP A 95 13.39 -10.42 -7.61
CA ASP A 95 14.84 -10.35 -7.39
C ASP A 95 15.54 -11.55 -8.04
N THR A 96 15.05 -12.77 -7.78
CA THR A 96 15.63 -14.01 -8.36
C THR A 96 15.55 -14.08 -9.88
N ARG A 97 14.51 -13.50 -10.49
CA ARG A 97 14.39 -13.39 -11.95
C ARG A 97 15.38 -12.38 -12.53
N ASN A 98 15.63 -11.27 -11.83
CA ASN A 98 16.57 -10.24 -12.27
C ASN A 98 18.04 -10.69 -12.13
N ASP A 99 18.31 -11.59 -11.19
CA ASP A 99 19.64 -12.17 -10.95
C ASP A 99 19.96 -13.38 -11.87
N ALA A 100 18.98 -13.88 -12.63
CA ALA A 100 19.20 -15.00 -13.54
C ALA A 100 20.05 -14.55 -14.75
N PRO A 101 21.09 -15.31 -15.16
CA PRO A 101 21.84 -14.99 -16.36
C PRO A 101 20.92 -15.10 -17.58
N ASP A 102 21.02 -14.14 -18.52
CA ASP A 102 20.35 -14.23 -19.82
C ASP A 102 20.76 -15.56 -20.49
N VAL A 103 19.79 -16.48 -20.64
CA VAL A 103 19.95 -17.77 -21.32
C VAL A 103 19.67 -17.63 -22.81
#